data_AF-A0ABD3QCU2-F1
#
_entry.id   AF-A0ABD3QCU2-F1
#
_cell.length_a   1.000
_cell.length_b   1.000
_cell.length_c   1.000
_cell.angle_alpha   90.00
_cell.angle_beta   90.00
_cell.angle_gamma   90.00
#
_symmetry.space_group_name_H-M   'P 1'
#
loop_
_entity.id
_entity.type
_entity.pdbx_description
1 polymer ?
#
loop_
_entity_poly.entity_id
_entity_poly.type
_entity_poly.pdbx_seq_one_letter_code
_entity_poly.pdbx_strand_id
1 'polypeptide(L)'
;MVSLSRETYRRVIPLVRQTRKQQYDRTSHLKENASATILGMHLEGPFFALSKCGAHDSKNIVAPSKGMKSVREAYGFDASSDDADDDEHPLEEVDIITMAPDIVISCGHTEASYEDGMKALSNGANLLTHLFNAVNPFHHRHPGLVGLLSSELKLARLGLNQLYYSMIVDGIHVHKSAVSMAYKSHPHGCVLVTDAMAAMGLGDGKHSLGDMSVFIEGDHATILGTDTLAGSVVSMDTCIQRFKQFTNRSIGEALLCATLHPAMVLKWHIAGREDILTVGAVDGAPIGVLEVGAAADLVLLNDDFEVLGTWVRGKKAVEQLPKQN
;
A
#
# COMPACT_ATOMS: atom_id res chain seq x y z
N MET A 1 4.90 6.52 -1.47
CA MET A 1 5.76 7.65 -1.88
C MET A 1 7.13 7.06 -2.16
N VAL A 2 7.69 7.31 -3.36
CA VAL A 2 9.07 6.91 -3.73
C VAL A 2 10.06 7.47 -2.72
N SER A 3 11.25 6.88 -2.58
CA SER A 3 12.33 7.34 -1.69
C SER A 3 12.66 8.80 -1.95
N LEU A 4 12.41 9.66 -0.96
CA LEU A 4 12.70 11.09 -1.05
C LEU A 4 13.89 11.46 -0.16
N SER A 5 14.42 12.67 -0.38
CA SER A 5 15.38 13.25 0.56
C SER A 5 14.71 13.56 1.91
N ARG A 6 15.50 13.60 2.98
CA ARG A 6 15.04 14.00 4.32
C ARG A 6 14.30 15.34 4.32
N GLU A 7 14.80 16.32 3.56
CA GLU A 7 14.18 17.64 3.41
C GLU A 7 12.79 17.54 2.78
N THR A 8 12.65 16.68 1.77
CA THR A 8 11.36 16.47 1.11
C THR A 8 10.36 15.80 2.06
N TYR A 9 10.77 14.79 2.84
CA TYR A 9 9.90 14.19 3.86
C TYR A 9 9.42 15.22 4.89
N ARG A 10 10.33 16.07 5.40
CA ARG A 10 9.99 17.17 6.33
C ARG A 10 8.97 18.14 5.75
N ARG A 11 9.01 18.40 4.44
CA ARG A 11 8.06 19.28 3.76
C ARG A 11 6.71 18.61 3.51
N VAL A 12 6.70 17.34 3.09
CA VAL A 12 5.49 16.66 2.61
C VAL A 12 4.66 16.05 3.75
N ILE A 13 5.29 15.46 4.77
CA ILE A 13 4.58 14.81 5.88
C ILE A 13 3.60 15.76 6.58
N PRO A 14 3.97 16.99 6.95
CA PRO A 14 3.04 17.94 7.57
C PRO A 14 1.85 18.29 6.66
N LEU A 15 2.08 18.42 5.34
CA LEU A 15 1.01 18.73 4.38
C LEU A 15 -0.02 17.60 4.30
N VAL A 16 0.42 16.34 4.30
CA VAL A 16 -0.50 15.19 4.30
C VAL A 16 -1.26 15.12 5.62
N ARG A 17 -0.60 15.35 6.76
CA ARG A 17 -1.27 15.41 8.07
C ARG A 17 -2.32 16.52 8.13
N GLN A 18 -2.00 17.71 7.64
CA GLN A 18 -2.93 18.84 7.58
C GLN A 18 -4.11 18.54 6.67
N THR A 19 -3.86 18.02 5.46
CA THR A 19 -4.91 17.65 4.50
C THR A 19 -5.84 16.59 5.08
N ARG A 20 -5.28 15.59 5.75
CA ARG A 20 -6.07 14.58 6.49
C ARG A 20 -6.93 15.25 7.56
N LYS A 21 -6.36 16.08 8.44
CA LYS A 21 -7.13 16.81 9.48
C LYS A 21 -8.30 17.60 8.87
N GLN A 22 -8.08 18.28 7.74
CA GLN A 22 -9.12 19.03 7.03
C GLN A 22 -10.23 18.14 6.45
N GLN A 23 -9.92 16.94 5.95
CA GLN A 23 -10.94 15.98 5.48
C GLN A 23 -11.84 15.47 6.62
N TYR A 24 -11.33 15.44 7.86
CA TYR A 24 -12.08 14.98 9.03
C TYR A 24 -12.82 16.11 9.76
N ASP A 25 -12.47 17.38 9.53
CA ASP A 25 -13.14 18.52 10.14
C ASP A 25 -14.56 18.70 9.58
N ARG A 26 -15.54 18.24 10.36
CA ARG A 26 -16.99 18.31 10.06
C ARG A 26 -17.56 19.73 10.08
N THR A 27 -16.83 20.72 10.62
CA THR A 27 -17.26 22.12 10.68
C THR A 27 -16.83 22.91 9.44
N SER A 28 -15.92 22.36 8.64
CA SER A 28 -15.53 22.96 7.37
C SER A 28 -16.66 22.79 6.35
N HIS A 29 -17.39 23.88 6.09
CA HIS A 29 -18.36 24.01 4.99
C HIS A 29 -17.70 23.92 3.60
N LEU A 30 -16.43 23.48 3.52
CA LEU A 30 -15.60 23.47 2.34
C LEU A 30 -15.39 22.04 1.86
N LYS A 31 -16.42 21.50 1.19
CA LYS A 31 -16.34 20.97 -0.19
C LYS A 31 -17.66 20.25 -0.53
N GLU A 32 -18.34 20.75 -1.55
CA GLU A 32 -19.57 20.20 -2.11
C GLU A 32 -19.36 18.81 -2.76
N ASN A 33 -18.10 18.38 -2.97
CA ASN A 33 -17.76 17.09 -3.59
C ASN A 33 -17.00 16.20 -2.60
N ALA A 34 -17.57 15.05 -2.27
CA ALA A 34 -16.88 14.01 -1.51
C ALA A 34 -15.71 13.43 -2.34
N SER A 35 -14.61 13.07 -1.68
CA SER A 35 -13.42 12.51 -2.33
C SER A 35 -12.82 11.39 -1.47
N ALA A 36 -11.92 10.59 -2.04
CA ALA A 36 -11.28 9.49 -1.31
C ALA A 36 -10.59 9.98 -0.02
N THR A 37 -10.82 9.26 1.07
CA THR A 37 -10.27 9.58 2.39
C THR A 37 -8.78 9.24 2.45
N ILE A 38 -7.95 10.19 2.90
CA ILE A 38 -6.54 9.93 3.18
C ILE A 38 -6.44 9.22 4.53
N LEU A 39 -6.21 7.90 4.47
CA LEU A 39 -6.10 7.06 5.67
C LEU A 39 -4.79 7.31 6.42
N GLY A 40 -3.70 7.54 5.69
CA GLY A 40 -2.38 7.73 6.26
C GLY A 40 -1.32 7.87 5.18
N MET A 41 -0.08 7.49 5.52
CA MET A 41 1.07 7.61 4.62
C MET A 41 1.78 6.26 4.50
N HIS A 42 2.04 5.83 3.26
CA HIS A 42 2.99 4.76 2.98
C HIS A 42 4.35 5.37 2.60
N LEU A 43 5.31 5.26 3.52
CA LEU A 43 6.69 5.70 3.34
C LEU A 43 7.50 4.52 2.78
N GLU A 44 7.64 4.47 1.46
CA GLU A 44 8.38 3.43 0.77
C GLU A 44 9.83 3.89 0.56
N GLY A 45 10.70 3.41 1.45
CA GLY A 45 12.10 3.81 1.54
C GLY A 45 12.30 4.89 2.60
N PRO A 46 13.55 5.27 2.91
CA PRO A 46 14.76 5.01 2.12
C PRO A 46 15.58 3.75 2.49
N PHE A 47 15.07 2.86 3.32
CA PHE A 47 15.82 1.73 3.89
C PHE A 47 15.83 0.49 2.99
N PHE A 48 16.53 0.57 1.86
CA PHE A 48 16.55 -0.46 0.83
C PHE A 48 17.91 -1.08 0.56
N ALA A 49 17.90 -2.25 -0.06
CA ALA A 49 19.09 -2.77 -0.73
C ALA A 49 19.37 -1.95 -1.99
N LEU A 50 20.60 -1.43 -2.14
CA LEU A 50 21.00 -0.62 -3.30
C LEU A 50 20.79 -1.36 -4.63
N SER A 51 21.05 -2.66 -4.67
CA SER A 51 20.83 -3.53 -5.84
C SER A 51 19.35 -3.73 -6.20
N LYS A 52 18.44 -3.32 -5.31
CA LYS A 52 16.99 -3.40 -5.47
C LYS A 52 16.36 -2.01 -5.45
N CYS A 53 17.09 -0.96 -5.82
CA CYS A 53 16.57 0.40 -5.80
C CYS A 53 15.41 0.63 -6.79
N GLY A 54 15.35 -0.12 -7.91
CA GLY A 54 14.29 0.08 -8.91
C GLY A 54 14.26 1.53 -9.40
N ALA A 55 13.09 2.16 -9.33
CA ALA A 55 12.92 3.57 -9.71
C ALA A 55 13.31 4.59 -8.61
N HIS A 56 13.79 4.13 -7.45
CA HIS A 56 14.21 5.01 -6.37
C HIS A 56 15.58 5.61 -6.66
N ASP A 57 15.75 6.91 -6.37
CA ASP A 57 17.08 7.54 -6.44
C ASP A 57 18.00 6.91 -5.40
N SER A 58 19.05 6.24 -5.88
CA SER A 58 20.01 5.54 -5.04
C SER A 58 20.76 6.46 -4.08
N LYS A 59 20.83 7.77 -4.36
CA LYS A 59 21.44 8.76 -3.46
C LYS A 59 20.66 8.97 -2.18
N ASN A 60 19.36 8.71 -2.20
CA ASN A 60 18.50 8.83 -1.02
C ASN A 60 18.48 7.57 -0.17
N ILE A 61 18.98 6.43 -0.69
CA ILE A 61 18.98 5.17 0.04
C ILE A 61 19.97 5.25 1.20
N VAL A 62 19.49 4.92 2.39
CA VAL A 62 20.31 4.94 3.62
C VAL A 62 20.17 3.62 4.37
N ALA A 63 21.27 3.18 4.98
CA ALA A 63 21.24 2.05 5.89
C ALA A 63 20.68 2.49 7.25
N PRO A 64 19.81 1.68 7.90
CA PRO A 64 19.30 1.96 9.24
C PRO A 64 20.34 1.61 10.33
N SER A 65 21.57 2.12 10.21
CA SER A 65 22.72 1.71 11.04
C SER A 65 22.60 2.03 12.54
N LYS A 66 21.64 2.86 12.93
CA LYS A 66 21.31 3.20 14.33
C LYS A 66 19.88 2.78 14.69
N GLY A 67 19.33 1.78 14.01
CA GLY A 67 17.95 1.33 14.18
C GLY A 67 16.94 2.46 14.01
N MET A 68 15.97 2.55 14.93
CA MET A 68 14.90 3.56 14.91
C MET A 68 15.38 5.02 14.90
N LYS A 69 16.59 5.31 15.37
CA LYS A 69 17.15 6.66 15.26
C LYS A 69 17.38 7.05 13.81
N SER A 70 17.91 6.14 12.99
CA SER A 70 18.06 6.36 11.54
C SER A 70 16.70 6.57 10.86
N VAL A 71 15.66 5.86 11.31
CA VAL A 71 14.28 6.01 10.81
C VAL A 71 13.72 7.39 11.11
N ARG A 72 13.80 7.84 12.38
CA ARG A 72 13.36 9.19 12.77
C ARG A 72 14.13 10.27 12.04
N GLU A 73 15.46 10.13 11.95
CA GLU A 73 16.33 11.08 11.25
C GLU A 73 15.95 11.17 9.76
N ALA A 74 15.76 10.04 9.07
CA ALA A 74 15.44 10.01 7.64
C ALA A 74 14.09 10.67 7.31
N TYR A 75 13.07 10.42 8.13
CA TYR A 75 11.75 11.02 7.94
C TYR A 75 11.60 12.40 8.60
N GLY A 76 12.64 12.87 9.30
CA GLY A 76 12.67 14.20 9.90
C GLY A 76 11.85 14.34 11.19
N PHE A 77 11.65 13.25 11.93
CA PHE A 77 10.95 13.20 13.22
C PHE A 77 11.86 13.52 14.42
N ASP A 78 12.79 14.47 14.31
CA ASP A 78 13.75 14.76 15.38
C ASP A 78 13.07 15.38 16.62
N ALA A 79 13.52 14.99 17.81
CA ALA A 79 12.97 15.33 19.12
C ALA A 79 13.10 16.80 19.57
N SER A 80 13.39 17.73 18.65
CA SER A 80 13.65 19.14 18.96
C SER A 80 12.60 20.11 18.41
N SER A 81 11.47 19.61 17.93
CA SER A 81 10.28 20.43 17.70
C SER A 81 9.43 20.41 18.95
N ASP A 82 9.18 21.58 19.54
CA ASP A 82 8.22 21.86 20.62
C ASP A 82 6.75 21.54 20.26
N ASP A 83 6.51 20.58 19.38
CA ASP A 83 5.20 19.97 19.06
C ASP A 83 5.01 18.69 19.89
N ALA A 84 5.35 18.78 21.19
CA ALA A 84 5.14 17.73 22.18
C ALA A 84 3.70 17.75 22.75
N ASP A 85 2.72 18.20 21.97
CA ASP A 85 1.30 18.12 22.26
C ASP A 85 0.61 17.31 21.15
N ASP A 86 0.78 15.99 21.22
CA ASP A 86 -0.33 15.01 21.23
C ASP A 86 0.24 13.60 21.11
N ASP A 87 0.09 12.87 22.22
CA ASP A 87 0.04 11.42 22.39
C ASP A 87 1.27 10.55 22.08
N GLU A 88 1.96 10.25 23.19
CA GLU A 88 2.54 8.96 23.58
C GLU A 88 2.40 7.81 22.57
N HIS A 89 3.40 7.60 21.71
CA HIS A 89 3.90 6.26 21.40
C HIS A 89 5.40 6.31 21.10
N PRO A 90 6.27 5.99 22.08
CA PRO A 90 7.69 5.89 21.83
C PRO A 90 7.94 4.65 20.94
N LEU A 91 8.34 4.89 19.68
CA LEU A 91 8.89 3.86 18.80
C LEU A 91 10.23 3.38 19.39
N GLU A 92 10.17 2.46 20.34
CA GLU A 92 11.32 1.87 21.00
C GLU A 92 11.71 0.54 20.34
N GLU A 93 13.02 0.46 20.06
CA GLU A 93 13.84 -0.70 19.69
C GLU A 93 13.51 -1.50 18.43
N VAL A 94 14.29 -1.26 17.34
CA VAL A 94 14.71 -2.35 16.45
C VAL A 94 15.83 -2.05 15.46
N ASP A 95 16.57 -3.12 15.15
CA ASP A 95 17.32 -3.36 13.90
C ASP A 95 16.44 -3.83 12.71
N ILE A 96 15.14 -4.09 12.89
CA ILE A 96 14.13 -4.28 11.84
C ILE A 96 12.77 -3.75 12.35
N ILE A 97 12.41 -2.52 11.99
CA ILE A 97 11.21 -1.73 12.37
C ILE A 97 10.03 -2.55 12.98
N THR A 98 9.62 -2.21 14.20
CA THR A 98 8.53 -2.81 14.99
C THR A 98 7.87 -1.77 15.87
N MET A 99 6.55 -1.88 15.91
CA MET A 99 5.64 -1.59 17.03
C MET A 99 5.51 -0.13 17.47
N ALA A 100 4.82 0.66 16.66
CA ALA A 100 3.66 1.37 17.20
C ALA A 100 2.41 0.58 16.74
N PRO A 101 1.32 0.52 17.54
CA PRO A 101 0.10 -0.22 17.20
C PRO A 101 -0.48 0.14 15.81
N ASP A 102 -0.14 1.35 15.34
CA ASP A 102 -0.70 2.00 14.15
C ASP A 102 0.21 1.91 12.91
N ILE A 103 1.43 1.35 13.04
CA ILE A 103 2.40 1.29 11.94
C ILE A 103 2.50 -0.14 11.42
N VAL A 104 2.19 -0.29 10.14
CA VAL A 104 2.38 -1.52 9.36
C VAL A 104 3.79 -1.54 8.79
N ILE A 105 4.48 -2.67 8.97
CA ILE A 105 5.84 -2.87 8.46
C ILE A 105 5.80 -3.84 7.30
N SER A 106 6.30 -3.35 6.15
CA SER A 106 6.30 -4.07 4.89
C SER A 106 7.72 -4.36 4.41
N CYS A 107 7.94 -5.57 3.91
CA CYS A 107 9.21 -5.99 3.33
C CYS A 107 9.17 -5.84 1.79
N GLY A 108 10.09 -5.06 1.23
CA GLY A 108 10.27 -4.86 -0.22
C GLY A 108 11.65 -4.28 -0.51
N HIS A 109 12.04 -4.17 -1.79
CA HIS A 109 13.32 -3.58 -2.20
C HIS A 109 14.53 -4.19 -1.46
N THR A 110 14.58 -5.51 -1.38
CA THR A 110 15.51 -6.24 -0.52
C THR A 110 16.05 -7.52 -1.16
N GLU A 111 17.24 -7.90 -0.74
CA GLU A 111 17.88 -9.17 -1.07
C GLU A 111 17.65 -10.24 0.01
N ALA A 112 16.65 -10.05 0.87
CA ALA A 112 16.34 -10.95 1.96
C ALA A 112 16.13 -12.40 1.50
N SER A 113 16.72 -13.32 2.26
CA SER A 113 16.44 -14.75 2.18
C SER A 113 15.05 -15.08 2.75
N TYR A 114 14.62 -16.34 2.62
CA TYR A 114 13.40 -16.81 3.28
C TYR A 114 13.55 -16.71 4.81
N GLU A 115 14.72 -17.04 5.34
CA GLU A 115 15.04 -16.98 6.77
C GLU A 115 15.00 -15.55 7.30
N ASP A 116 15.53 -14.58 6.56
CA ASP A 116 15.47 -13.17 6.95
C ASP A 116 14.03 -12.64 6.91
N GLY A 117 13.25 -13.06 5.91
CA GLY A 117 11.82 -12.79 5.87
C GLY A 117 11.07 -13.36 7.08
N MET A 118 11.32 -14.63 7.44
CA MET A 118 10.73 -15.23 8.64
C MET A 118 11.12 -14.47 9.92
N LYS A 119 12.37 -14.01 10.05
CA LYS A 119 12.80 -13.19 11.18
C LYS A 119 12.05 -11.85 11.21
N ALA A 120 11.89 -11.19 10.06
CA ALA A 120 11.12 -9.95 9.96
C ALA A 120 9.66 -10.15 10.41
N LEU A 121 9.01 -11.26 10.02
CA LEU A 121 7.65 -11.58 10.46
C LEU A 121 7.57 -11.88 11.97
N SER A 122 8.57 -12.57 12.53
CA SER A 122 8.68 -12.77 13.98
C SER A 122 8.84 -11.45 14.73
N ASN A 123 9.52 -10.49 14.10
CA ASN A 123 9.61 -9.10 14.54
C ASN A 123 8.45 -8.29 13.96
N GLY A 124 7.21 -8.77 13.99
CA GLY A 124 6.02 -7.96 13.75
C GLY A 124 5.74 -7.44 12.33
N ALA A 125 6.63 -7.61 11.34
CA ALA A 125 6.30 -7.33 9.95
C ALA A 125 5.14 -8.23 9.49
N ASN A 126 4.26 -7.72 8.63
CA ASN A 126 3.08 -8.46 8.19
C ASN A 126 2.68 -8.22 6.74
N LEU A 127 3.46 -7.45 5.97
CA LEU A 127 3.21 -7.19 4.55
C LEU A 127 4.45 -7.41 3.70
N LEU A 128 4.27 -7.91 2.47
CA LEU A 128 5.27 -7.84 1.41
C LEU A 128 4.86 -6.77 0.39
N THR A 129 5.75 -5.83 0.09
CA THR A 129 5.49 -4.77 -0.90
C THR A 129 5.61 -5.35 -2.32
N HIS A 130 4.64 -5.05 -3.18
CA HIS A 130 4.56 -5.36 -4.63
C HIS A 130 5.31 -6.64 -5.04
N LEU A 131 4.89 -7.77 -4.46
CA LEU A 131 5.50 -9.09 -4.60
C LEU A 131 6.05 -9.35 -6.02
N PHE A 132 7.24 -9.96 -6.08
CA PHE A 132 8.08 -10.17 -7.27
C PHE A 132 8.93 -8.97 -7.70
N ASN A 133 8.48 -7.74 -7.46
CA ASN A 133 9.21 -6.54 -7.88
C ASN A 133 10.28 -6.16 -6.84
N ALA A 134 11.47 -5.76 -7.33
CA ALA A 134 12.59 -5.33 -6.49
C ALA A 134 12.95 -6.30 -5.32
N VAL A 135 12.73 -7.60 -5.49
CA VAL A 135 13.14 -8.63 -4.52
C VAL A 135 13.98 -9.71 -5.19
N ASN A 136 14.48 -10.68 -4.43
CA ASN A 136 15.11 -11.86 -5.03
C ASN A 136 14.06 -12.72 -5.77
N PRO A 137 14.36 -13.18 -6.99
CA PRO A 137 13.49 -14.11 -7.70
C PRO A 137 13.30 -15.40 -6.91
N PHE A 138 12.13 -16.02 -7.05
CA PHE A 138 11.88 -17.33 -6.47
C PHE A 138 12.82 -18.38 -7.08
N HIS A 139 13.53 -19.11 -6.22
CA HIS A 139 14.33 -20.27 -6.60
C HIS A 139 14.03 -21.45 -5.67
N HIS A 140 13.86 -22.65 -6.21
CA HIS A 140 13.43 -23.83 -5.43
C HIS A 140 14.31 -24.18 -4.21
N ARG A 141 15.62 -23.87 -4.24
CA ARG A 141 16.54 -24.02 -3.08
C ARG A 141 16.64 -22.77 -2.19
N HIS A 142 16.35 -21.60 -2.73
CA HIS A 142 16.52 -20.31 -2.07
C HIS A 142 15.29 -19.47 -2.41
N PRO A 143 14.13 -19.76 -1.78
CA PRO A 143 12.85 -19.27 -2.28
C PRO A 143 12.62 -17.78 -2.02
N GLY A 144 13.51 -17.14 -1.25
CA GLY A 144 13.43 -15.71 -0.90
C GLY A 144 12.11 -15.36 -0.22
N LEU A 145 11.71 -14.09 -0.32
CA LEU A 145 10.45 -13.61 0.24
C LEU A 145 9.22 -14.24 -0.41
N VAL A 146 9.28 -14.62 -1.69
CA VAL A 146 8.16 -15.30 -2.39
C VAL A 146 7.84 -16.64 -1.72
N GLY A 147 8.84 -17.34 -1.17
CA GLY A 147 8.63 -18.58 -0.42
C GLY A 147 7.72 -18.44 0.80
N LEU A 148 7.62 -17.25 1.38
CA LEU A 148 6.81 -16.98 2.57
C LEU A 148 5.31 -17.17 2.33
N LEU A 149 4.84 -17.12 1.07
CA LEU A 149 3.44 -17.42 0.75
C LEU A 149 3.01 -18.82 1.20
N SER A 150 3.94 -19.76 1.31
CA SER A 150 3.67 -21.12 1.80
C SER A 150 3.74 -21.28 3.33
N SER A 151 4.01 -20.18 4.05
CA SER A 151 4.27 -20.22 5.50
C SER A 151 3.03 -20.00 6.37
N GLU A 152 1.82 -19.83 5.83
CA GLU A 152 0.62 -19.46 6.60
C GLU A 152 0.41 -20.35 7.84
N LEU A 153 0.37 -21.67 7.66
CA LEU A 153 0.21 -22.62 8.78
C LEU A 153 1.38 -22.56 9.77
N LYS A 154 2.60 -22.28 9.30
CA LYS A 154 3.79 -22.14 10.15
C LYS A 154 3.68 -20.88 11.00
N LEU A 155 3.26 -19.76 10.43
CA LEU A 155 3.04 -18.50 11.15
C LEU A 155 1.96 -18.67 12.23
N ALA A 156 0.84 -19.29 11.88
CA ALA A 156 -0.24 -19.58 12.82
C ALA A 156 0.22 -20.43 14.01
N ARG A 157 1.02 -21.49 13.77
CA ARG A 157 1.59 -22.34 14.83
C ARG A 157 2.57 -21.60 15.74
N LEU A 158 3.23 -20.57 15.23
CA LEU A 158 4.15 -19.72 15.99
C LEU A 158 3.43 -18.57 16.71
N GLY A 159 2.11 -18.43 16.56
CA GLY A 159 1.35 -17.32 17.11
C GLY A 159 1.70 -15.96 16.49
N LEU A 160 2.26 -15.97 15.26
CA LEU A 160 2.64 -14.75 14.55
C LEU A 160 1.47 -14.18 13.76
N ASN A 161 1.56 -12.89 13.45
CA ASN A 161 0.58 -12.19 12.61
C ASN A 161 0.43 -12.88 11.24
N GLN A 162 -0.78 -12.79 10.69
CA GLN A 162 -1.03 -13.21 9.32
C GLN A 162 -0.16 -12.40 8.36
N LEU A 163 0.47 -13.10 7.42
CA LEU A 163 1.20 -12.50 6.32
C LEU A 163 0.24 -11.99 5.24
N TYR A 164 0.46 -10.77 4.77
CA TYR A 164 -0.14 -10.23 3.57
C TYR A 164 0.94 -9.93 2.53
N TYR A 165 0.55 -9.78 1.27
CA TYR A 165 1.41 -9.39 0.19
C TYR A 165 0.62 -8.55 -0.81
N SER A 166 1.23 -7.47 -1.25
CA SER A 166 0.64 -6.61 -2.27
C SER A 166 1.08 -7.01 -3.67
N MET A 167 0.22 -6.83 -4.67
CA MET A 167 0.53 -7.06 -6.08
C MET A 167 -0.02 -5.95 -6.96
N ILE A 168 0.80 -5.54 -7.94
CA ILE A 168 0.40 -4.66 -9.04
C ILE A 168 -0.11 -5.58 -10.17
N VAL A 169 -1.42 -5.57 -10.42
CA VAL A 169 -2.08 -6.50 -11.35
C VAL A 169 -2.44 -5.78 -12.66
N ASP A 170 -1.43 -5.21 -13.29
CA ASP A 170 -1.52 -4.59 -14.60
C ASP A 170 -1.15 -5.55 -15.74
N GLY A 171 -0.57 -6.72 -15.44
CA GLY A 171 -0.07 -7.66 -16.45
C GLY A 171 1.30 -7.31 -17.03
N ILE A 172 1.93 -6.24 -16.52
CA ILE A 172 3.24 -5.73 -16.91
C ILE A 172 4.25 -6.01 -15.79
N HIS A 173 3.97 -5.53 -14.57
CA HIS A 173 4.80 -5.77 -13.39
C HIS A 173 4.84 -7.25 -13.03
N VAL A 174 3.68 -7.92 -13.14
CA VAL A 174 3.55 -9.34 -12.82
C VAL A 174 2.79 -10.05 -13.92
N HIS A 175 3.44 -11.04 -14.53
CA HIS A 175 2.82 -11.89 -15.53
C HIS A 175 1.57 -12.61 -14.96
N LYS A 176 0.50 -12.71 -15.75
CA LYS A 176 -0.79 -13.32 -15.35
C LYS A 176 -0.68 -14.67 -14.62
N SER A 177 0.26 -15.53 -15.06
CA SER A 177 0.49 -16.83 -14.43
C SER A 177 1.10 -16.71 -13.04
N ALA A 178 1.95 -15.71 -12.80
CA ALA A 178 2.55 -15.46 -11.49
C ALA A 178 1.52 -14.87 -10.53
N VAL A 179 0.64 -13.98 -11.00
CA VAL A 179 -0.53 -13.50 -10.23
C VAL A 179 -1.40 -14.67 -9.79
N SER A 180 -1.77 -15.56 -10.73
CA SER A 180 -2.57 -16.75 -10.39
C SER A 180 -1.85 -17.69 -9.43
N MET A 181 -0.54 -17.87 -9.57
CA MET A 181 0.24 -18.74 -8.68
C MET A 181 0.25 -18.18 -7.25
N ALA A 182 0.63 -16.92 -7.08
CA ALA A 182 0.71 -16.27 -5.77
C ALA A 182 -0.65 -16.32 -5.04
N TYR A 183 -1.72 -15.94 -5.72
CA TYR A 183 -3.07 -15.98 -5.15
C TYR A 183 -3.49 -17.39 -4.72
N LYS A 184 -3.25 -18.40 -5.56
CA LYS A 184 -3.59 -19.80 -5.22
C LYS A 184 -2.76 -20.33 -4.05
N SER A 185 -1.54 -19.85 -3.87
CA SER A 185 -0.67 -20.24 -2.76
C SER A 185 -1.10 -19.61 -1.44
N HIS A 186 -1.57 -18.35 -1.45
CA HIS A 186 -1.98 -17.65 -0.24
C HIS A 186 -3.16 -16.69 -0.50
N PRO A 187 -4.40 -17.19 -0.63
CA PRO A 187 -5.54 -16.38 -1.07
C PRO A 187 -5.96 -15.33 -0.04
N HIS A 188 -5.79 -15.61 1.25
CA HIS A 188 -6.20 -14.72 2.35
C HIS A 188 -5.21 -13.59 2.61
N GLY A 189 -4.01 -13.63 2.01
CA GLY A 189 -2.99 -12.59 2.15
C GLY A 189 -2.92 -11.60 1.00
N CYS A 190 -3.68 -11.79 -0.08
CA CYS A 190 -3.52 -11.04 -1.32
C CYS A 190 -4.09 -9.62 -1.22
N VAL A 191 -3.28 -8.59 -1.43
CA VAL A 191 -3.70 -7.18 -1.45
C VAL A 191 -3.47 -6.61 -2.86
N LEU A 192 -4.49 -6.06 -3.48
CA LEU A 192 -4.32 -5.32 -4.74
C LEU A 192 -3.86 -3.91 -4.45
N VAL A 193 -2.78 -3.50 -5.11
CA VAL A 193 -2.29 -2.12 -5.13
C VAL A 193 -2.12 -1.69 -6.58
N THR A 194 -2.30 -0.40 -6.84
CA THR A 194 -1.99 0.15 -8.17
C THR A 194 -0.51 0.46 -8.30
N ASP A 195 0.13 0.90 -7.21
CA ASP A 195 1.41 1.60 -7.27
C ASP A 195 1.41 2.73 -8.32
N ALA A 196 0.26 3.38 -8.43
CA ALA A 196 0.01 4.40 -9.42
C ALA A 196 0.87 5.63 -9.18
N MET A 197 1.54 6.11 -10.23
CA MET A 197 2.18 7.41 -10.21
C MET A 197 1.25 8.52 -10.67
N ALA A 198 1.63 9.77 -10.39
CA ALA A 198 0.85 10.95 -10.75
C ALA A 198 0.62 11.11 -12.28
N ALA A 199 1.33 10.35 -13.11
CA ALA A 199 1.07 10.31 -14.54
C ALA A 199 -0.09 9.39 -14.96
N MET A 200 -0.70 8.66 -14.02
CA MET A 200 -1.96 7.97 -14.28
C MET A 200 -3.01 8.95 -14.83
N GLY A 201 -3.61 8.61 -15.96
CA GLY A 201 -4.58 9.47 -16.66
C GLY A 201 -3.94 10.53 -17.56
N LEU A 202 -2.60 10.64 -17.59
CA LEU A 202 -1.90 11.33 -18.66
C LEU A 202 -1.79 10.39 -19.88
N GLY A 203 -1.89 10.95 -21.08
CA GLY A 203 -1.70 10.18 -22.31
C GLY A 203 -0.23 9.82 -22.57
N ASP A 204 0.00 9.03 -23.61
CA ASP A 204 1.34 8.60 -24.02
C ASP A 204 2.32 9.76 -24.23
N GLY A 205 3.59 9.50 -23.94
CA GLY A 205 4.68 10.44 -24.15
C GLY A 205 5.57 10.66 -22.93
N LYS A 206 6.33 11.76 -22.97
CA LYS A 206 7.31 12.11 -21.93
C LYS A 206 6.66 12.99 -20.87
N HIS A 207 6.81 12.61 -19.61
CA HIS A 207 6.28 13.35 -18.47
C HIS A 207 7.35 13.54 -17.40
N SER A 208 7.22 14.61 -16.61
CA SER A 208 8.10 14.90 -15.47
C SER A 208 7.26 14.92 -14.19
N LEU A 209 7.60 14.02 -13.26
CA LEU A 209 6.94 13.82 -11.98
C LEU A 209 7.92 14.14 -10.85
N GLY A 210 7.95 15.41 -10.44
CA GLY A 210 8.99 15.92 -9.55
C GLY A 210 10.36 15.74 -10.21
N ASP A 211 11.27 15.06 -9.51
CA ASP A 211 12.64 14.82 -10.00
C ASP A 211 12.74 13.63 -10.98
N MET A 212 11.64 12.88 -11.17
CA MET A 212 11.61 11.71 -12.05
C MET A 212 11.09 12.09 -13.43
N SER A 213 11.80 11.70 -14.48
CA SER A 213 11.31 11.77 -15.88
C SER A 213 10.89 10.39 -16.35
N VAL A 214 9.70 10.28 -16.91
CA VAL A 214 9.10 9.01 -17.34
C VAL A 214 8.63 9.06 -18.78
N PHE A 215 8.57 7.89 -19.42
CA PHE A 215 7.94 7.68 -20.71
C PHE A 215 6.75 6.74 -20.55
N ILE A 216 5.60 7.12 -21.10
CA ILE A 216 4.37 6.35 -21.08
C ILE A 216 4.04 5.89 -22.50
N GLU A 217 3.76 4.59 -22.63
CA GLU A 217 3.24 3.96 -23.83
C GLU A 217 2.14 2.96 -23.44
N GLY A 218 0.88 3.35 -23.63
CA GLY A 218 -0.26 2.62 -23.10
C GLY A 218 -0.20 2.50 -21.58
N ASP A 219 -0.19 1.27 -21.07
CA ASP A 219 -0.12 0.98 -19.63
C ASP A 219 1.32 0.88 -19.10
N HIS A 220 2.33 0.99 -19.97
CA HIS A 220 3.73 0.92 -19.58
C HIS A 220 4.26 2.29 -19.17
N ALA A 221 4.82 2.39 -17.97
CA ALA A 221 5.56 3.55 -17.49
C ALA A 221 6.99 3.16 -17.15
N THR A 222 7.97 3.76 -17.84
CA THR A 222 9.40 3.54 -17.58
C THR A 222 10.12 4.85 -17.26
N ILE A 223 11.23 4.75 -16.53
CA ILE A 223 12.15 5.89 -16.38
C ILE A 223 12.70 6.23 -17.76
N LEU A 224 12.61 7.51 -18.13
CA LEU A 224 13.00 8.00 -19.44
C LEU A 224 14.44 7.59 -19.78
N GLY A 225 14.61 6.83 -20.87
CA GLY A 225 15.91 6.37 -21.33
C GLY A 225 16.39 5.04 -20.73
N THR A 226 15.52 4.33 -19.99
CA THR A 226 15.80 2.99 -19.45
C THR A 226 14.59 2.06 -19.62
N ASP A 227 14.78 0.77 -19.36
CA ASP A 227 13.69 -0.23 -19.31
C ASP A 227 13.15 -0.44 -17.88
N THR A 228 13.59 0.37 -16.92
CA THR A 228 13.16 0.27 -15.52
C THR A 228 11.74 0.81 -15.39
N LEU A 229 10.81 -0.05 -14.97
CA LEU A 229 9.45 0.35 -14.63
C LEU A 229 9.44 1.38 -13.51
N ALA A 230 8.60 2.39 -13.64
CA ALA A 230 8.43 3.45 -12.66
C ALA A 230 6.96 3.50 -12.25
N GLY A 231 6.61 2.75 -11.20
CA GLY A 231 5.21 2.56 -10.78
C GLY A 231 4.31 2.09 -11.92
N SER A 232 3.00 2.20 -11.74
CA SER A 232 2.01 1.94 -12.79
C SER A 232 1.21 3.19 -13.16
N VAL A 233 0.44 3.08 -14.25
CA VAL A 233 -0.57 4.04 -14.68
C VAL A 233 -1.98 3.41 -14.73
N VAL A 234 -2.14 2.23 -14.12
CA VAL A 234 -3.36 1.41 -14.20
C VAL A 234 -4.24 1.58 -12.96
N SER A 235 -5.53 1.84 -13.19
CA SER A 235 -6.51 2.10 -12.14
C SER A 235 -6.88 0.85 -11.34
N MET A 236 -7.45 1.04 -10.14
CA MET A 236 -7.81 -0.08 -9.26
C MET A 236 -8.90 -0.99 -9.87
N ASP A 237 -9.90 -0.41 -10.54
CA ASP A 237 -10.93 -1.15 -11.27
C ASP A 237 -10.33 -2.02 -12.37
N THR A 238 -9.35 -1.50 -13.12
CA THR A 238 -8.60 -2.29 -14.11
C THR A 238 -7.81 -3.42 -13.45
N CYS A 239 -7.13 -3.17 -12.31
CA CYS A 239 -6.45 -4.21 -11.55
C CYS A 239 -7.40 -5.32 -11.08
N ILE A 240 -8.61 -4.98 -10.63
CA ILE A 240 -9.65 -5.94 -10.21
C ILE A 240 -10.12 -6.79 -11.41
N GLN A 241 -10.41 -6.15 -12.54
CA GLN A 241 -10.83 -6.84 -13.77
C GLN A 241 -9.74 -7.80 -14.27
N ARG A 242 -8.48 -7.34 -14.32
CA ARG A 242 -7.32 -8.16 -14.70
C ARG A 242 -7.08 -9.30 -13.71
N PHE A 243 -7.17 -9.04 -12.41
CA PHE A 243 -7.04 -10.08 -11.40
C PHE A 243 -8.06 -11.19 -11.61
N LYS A 244 -9.35 -10.85 -11.81
CA LYS A 244 -10.40 -11.82 -12.13
C LYS A 244 -10.03 -12.65 -13.36
N GLN A 245 -9.63 -11.99 -14.45
CA GLN A 245 -9.24 -12.66 -15.70
C GLN A 245 -8.02 -13.57 -15.53
N PHE A 246 -6.99 -13.13 -14.80
CA PHE A 246 -5.72 -13.84 -14.66
C PHE A 246 -5.83 -15.05 -13.73
N THR A 247 -6.66 -14.94 -12.68
CA THR A 247 -6.83 -15.97 -11.66
C THR A 247 -8.02 -16.90 -11.90
N ASN A 248 -8.95 -16.50 -12.77
CA ASN A 248 -10.25 -17.12 -12.99
C ASN A 248 -11.08 -17.25 -11.70
N ARG A 249 -11.02 -16.21 -10.86
CA ARG A 249 -11.71 -16.14 -9.57
C ARG A 249 -12.99 -15.31 -9.66
N SER A 250 -13.83 -15.42 -8.65
CA SER A 250 -15.04 -14.60 -8.54
C SER A 250 -14.68 -13.12 -8.37
N ILE A 251 -15.62 -12.24 -8.74
CA ILE A 251 -15.47 -10.82 -8.42
C ILE A 251 -15.41 -10.58 -6.91
N GLY A 252 -16.16 -11.35 -6.11
CA GLY A 252 -16.11 -11.25 -4.66
C GLY A 252 -14.69 -11.46 -4.14
N GLU A 253 -14.00 -12.50 -4.59
CA GLU A 253 -12.59 -12.75 -4.24
C GLU A 253 -11.66 -11.59 -4.67
N ALA A 254 -11.88 -11.02 -5.86
CA ALA A 254 -11.09 -9.87 -6.33
C ALA A 254 -11.34 -8.60 -5.49
N LEU A 255 -12.60 -8.34 -5.12
CA LEU A 255 -13.00 -7.22 -4.27
C LEU A 255 -12.43 -7.37 -2.87
N LEU A 256 -12.44 -8.58 -2.28
CA LEU A 256 -11.79 -8.82 -0.98
C LEU A 256 -10.31 -8.41 -0.99
N CYS A 257 -9.59 -8.68 -2.10
CA CYS A 257 -8.20 -8.28 -2.26
C CYS A 257 -8.01 -6.75 -2.38
N ALA A 258 -9.01 -6.02 -2.86
CA ALA A 258 -8.97 -4.56 -3.02
C ALA A 258 -9.59 -3.78 -1.86
N THR A 259 -10.39 -4.42 -1.00
CA THR A 259 -11.14 -3.75 0.09
C THR A 259 -10.84 -4.35 1.46
N LEU A 260 -11.21 -5.60 1.69
CA LEU A 260 -11.12 -6.23 3.01
C LEU A 260 -9.67 -6.49 3.42
N HIS A 261 -8.88 -7.15 2.57
CA HIS A 261 -7.49 -7.48 2.90
C HIS A 261 -6.63 -6.23 3.20
N PRO A 262 -6.67 -5.12 2.42
CA PRO A 262 -5.96 -3.91 2.82
C PRO A 262 -6.51 -3.30 4.13
N ALA A 263 -7.81 -3.36 4.39
CA ALA A 263 -8.36 -2.97 5.69
C ALA A 263 -7.87 -3.88 6.82
N MET A 264 -7.66 -5.17 6.58
CA MET A 264 -7.08 -6.11 7.56
C MET A 264 -5.61 -5.83 7.85
N VAL A 265 -4.81 -5.53 6.83
CA VAL A 265 -3.41 -5.11 6.97
C VAL A 265 -3.31 -3.91 7.91
N LEU A 266 -4.18 -2.91 7.70
CA LEU A 266 -4.21 -1.68 8.51
C LEU A 266 -4.92 -1.88 9.86
N LYS A 267 -5.59 -3.01 10.08
CA LYS A 267 -6.47 -3.31 11.23
C LYS A 267 -7.74 -2.44 11.32
N TRP A 268 -8.28 -1.99 10.19
CA TRP A 268 -9.43 -1.08 10.11
C TRP A 268 -10.78 -1.77 9.80
N HIS A 269 -10.87 -3.08 9.95
CA HIS A 269 -12.01 -3.91 9.52
C HIS A 269 -12.90 -4.43 10.67
N ILE A 270 -12.66 -4.00 11.92
CA ILE A 270 -13.24 -4.67 13.10
C ILE A 270 -14.70 -4.25 13.33
N ALA A 271 -15.63 -5.05 12.82
CA ALA A 271 -17.05 -4.96 13.16
C ALA A 271 -17.31 -5.46 14.61
N GLY A 272 -17.96 -4.63 15.44
CA GLY A 272 -18.71 -5.06 16.64
C GLY A 272 -17.95 -5.50 17.91
N ARG A 273 -16.87 -4.82 18.33
CA ARG A 273 -16.12 -5.18 19.57
C ARG A 273 -15.87 -3.95 20.48
N GLU A 274 -16.32 -4.04 21.74
CA GLU A 274 -16.49 -2.93 22.71
C GLU A 274 -15.19 -2.41 23.40
N ASP A 275 -14.00 -2.88 23.03
CA ASP A 275 -12.73 -2.54 23.72
C ASP A 275 -11.74 -1.69 22.89
N ILE A 276 -12.17 -1.14 21.75
CA ILE A 276 -11.31 -0.30 20.89
C ILE A 276 -11.42 1.17 21.31
N LEU A 277 -10.61 1.58 22.28
CA LEU A 277 -10.17 2.97 22.36
C LEU A 277 -9.16 3.19 21.22
N THR A 278 -9.65 3.83 20.16
CA THR A 278 -8.86 4.65 19.20
C THR A 278 -7.66 3.99 18.52
N VAL A 279 -7.88 2.93 17.74
CA VAL A 279 -6.99 2.65 16.59
C VAL A 279 -7.80 2.06 15.43
N GLY A 280 -7.82 2.76 14.29
CA GLY A 280 -8.12 2.14 13.00
C GLY A 280 -9.56 2.18 12.51
N ALA A 281 -10.13 3.36 12.31
CA ALA A 281 -11.43 3.52 11.68
C ALA A 281 -11.54 4.87 10.95
N VAL A 282 -12.42 4.95 9.94
CA VAL A 282 -12.86 6.26 9.40
C VAL A 282 -14.05 6.70 10.23
N ASP A 283 -13.90 7.77 11.00
CA ASP A 283 -14.94 8.27 11.93
C ASP A 283 -15.40 7.23 12.99
N GLY A 284 -14.53 6.29 13.39
CA GLY A 284 -14.90 5.23 14.33
C GLY A 284 -15.68 4.06 13.71
N ALA A 285 -15.91 4.07 12.39
CA ALA A 285 -16.54 2.97 11.67
C ALA A 285 -15.53 2.12 10.86
N PRO A 286 -15.68 0.78 10.86
CA PRO A 286 -14.87 -0.14 10.04
C PRO A 286 -15.00 0.13 8.54
N ILE A 287 -13.94 -0.16 7.79
CA ILE A 287 -13.92 -0.07 6.31
C ILE A 287 -13.64 -1.43 5.67
N GLY A 288 -13.89 -1.53 4.36
CA GLY A 288 -13.58 -2.73 3.56
C GLY A 288 -14.64 -3.83 3.59
N VAL A 289 -15.73 -3.63 4.35
CA VAL A 289 -16.88 -4.53 4.50
C VAL A 289 -18.19 -3.82 4.17
N LEU A 290 -19.21 -4.58 3.78
CA LEU A 290 -20.58 -4.11 3.59
C LEU A 290 -21.47 -4.66 4.70
N GLU A 291 -21.39 -4.04 5.88
CA GLU A 291 -22.09 -4.47 7.09
C GLU A 291 -22.71 -3.27 7.83
N VAL A 292 -23.76 -3.51 8.61
CA VAL A 292 -24.37 -2.49 9.46
C VAL A 292 -23.33 -2.02 10.48
N GLY A 293 -23.13 -0.70 10.58
CA GLY A 293 -22.14 -0.08 11.47
C GLY A 293 -20.78 0.18 10.82
N ALA A 294 -20.54 -0.34 9.60
CA ALA A 294 -19.38 0.03 8.80
C ALA A 294 -19.52 1.44 8.18
N ALA A 295 -18.40 2.02 7.77
CA ALA A 295 -18.38 3.28 7.04
C ALA A 295 -19.11 3.12 5.70
N ALA A 296 -19.92 4.11 5.33
CA ALA A 296 -20.61 4.15 4.04
C ALA A 296 -19.68 4.60 2.90
N ASP A 297 -18.55 3.91 2.77
CA ASP A 297 -17.60 4.01 1.66
C ASP A 297 -17.94 2.91 0.66
N LEU A 298 -18.65 3.27 -0.42
CA LEU A 298 -19.29 2.32 -1.33
C LEU A 298 -18.90 2.60 -2.78
N VAL A 299 -18.87 1.55 -3.57
CA VAL A 299 -18.76 1.61 -5.03
C VAL A 299 -19.91 0.84 -5.65
N LEU A 300 -20.56 1.43 -6.64
CA LEU A 300 -21.53 0.77 -7.50
C LEU A 300 -20.84 0.40 -8.81
N LEU A 301 -20.90 -0.88 -9.16
CA LEU A 301 -20.30 -1.45 -10.36
C LEU A 301 -21.41 -2.01 -11.26
N ASN A 302 -21.23 -1.96 -12.58
CA ASN A 302 -22.05 -2.76 -13.52
C ASN A 302 -21.49 -4.19 -13.66
N ASP A 303 -22.13 -5.00 -14.51
CA ASP A 303 -21.73 -6.39 -14.76
C ASP A 303 -20.36 -6.52 -15.44
N ASP A 304 -19.92 -5.45 -16.13
CA ASP A 304 -18.59 -5.32 -16.73
C ASP A 304 -17.55 -4.75 -15.75
N PHE A 305 -17.95 -4.49 -14.50
CA PHE A 305 -17.14 -3.91 -13.42
C PHE A 305 -16.62 -2.51 -13.71
N GLU A 306 -17.34 -1.75 -14.52
CA GLU A 306 -17.16 -0.31 -14.66
C GLU A 306 -17.78 0.40 -13.45
N VAL A 307 -17.12 1.46 -12.98
CA VAL A 307 -17.58 2.26 -11.84
C VAL A 307 -18.72 3.18 -12.27
N LEU A 308 -19.94 2.90 -11.79
CA LEU A 308 -21.12 3.73 -12.04
C LEU A 308 -21.23 4.87 -11.02
N GLY A 309 -20.79 4.63 -9.79
CA GLY A 309 -20.81 5.66 -8.75
C GLY A 309 -20.03 5.28 -7.52
N THR A 310 -19.62 6.29 -6.76
CA THR A 310 -18.93 6.11 -5.48
C THR A 310 -19.56 6.97 -4.41
N TRP A 311 -19.52 6.46 -3.19
CA TRP A 311 -19.90 7.17 -1.97
C TRP A 311 -18.73 7.13 -1.01
N VAL A 312 -18.45 8.25 -0.37
CA VAL A 312 -17.46 8.35 0.70
C VAL A 312 -18.16 8.94 1.91
N ARG A 313 -18.15 8.21 3.01
CA ARG A 313 -18.84 8.55 4.27
C ARG A 313 -20.32 8.87 4.04
N GLY A 314 -20.96 8.09 3.16
CA GLY A 314 -22.37 8.22 2.79
C GLY A 314 -22.69 9.35 1.82
N LYS A 315 -21.70 10.17 1.42
CA LYS A 315 -21.89 11.25 0.45
C LYS A 315 -21.45 10.78 -0.93
N LYS A 316 -22.27 11.04 -1.95
CA LYS A 316 -21.92 10.73 -3.35
C LYS A 316 -20.69 11.54 -3.76
N ALA A 317 -19.69 10.85 -4.32
CA ALA A 317 -18.40 11.43 -4.70
C ALA A 317 -18.22 11.49 -6.22
N VAL A 318 -18.55 10.40 -6.92
CA VAL A 318 -18.51 10.31 -8.38
C VAL A 318 -19.82 9.73 -8.89
N GLU A 319 -20.28 10.25 -10.02
CA GLU A 319 -21.33 9.64 -10.85
C GLU A 319 -20.79 9.56 -12.27
N GLN A 320 -20.59 8.35 -12.78
CA GLN A 320 -20.40 8.18 -14.21
C GLN A 320 -21.78 7.95 -14.82
N LEU A 321 -22.24 8.90 -15.62
CA LEU A 321 -23.41 8.67 -16.46
C LEU A 321 -23.07 7.50 -17.41
N PRO A 322 -23.95 6.50 -17.57
CA PRO A 322 -23.74 5.44 -18.55
C PRO A 322 -23.40 6.07 -19.90
N LYS A 323 -22.35 5.58 -20.56
CA LYS A 323 -22.10 5.96 -21.96
C LYS A 323 -23.39 5.68 -22.73
N GLN A 324 -24.04 6.72 -23.25
CA GLN A 324 -25.17 6.53 -24.14
C GLN A 324 -24.63 5.82 -25.38
N ASN A 325 -25.07 4.57 -25.59
CA ASN A 325 -24.79 3.78 -26.78
C ASN A 325 -25.40 4.43 -28.03
#